data_AF-A0A966T4U5-F1
#
_entry.id   AF-A0A966T4U5-F1
#
_cell.length_a   1.000
_cell.length_b   1.000
_cell.length_c   1.000
_cell.angle_alpha   90.00
_cell.angle_beta   90.00
_cell.angle_gamma   90.00
#
_symmetry.space_group_name_H-M   'P 1'
#
loop_
_entity.id
_entity.type
_entity.pdbx_description
1 polymer ?
#
loop_
_entity_poly.entity_id
_entity_poly.type
_entity_poly.pdbx_seq_one_letter_code
_entity_poly.pdbx_strand_id
1 'polypeptide(L)'
;MNGTFASGALTLQRYLSLGPARGAARPAVLLCHGFPIGPQDARHSASSFPELIDRIANELGWSGMTFTFRGCGNSDGDFSMQGWIEDTRAAIDHLVAETQPTQVWLLGTNTGASVALCVAADDPRVSGCALLGPRADFDDWAEHPRRLLEHSREIGAVRTPAFPTQFDEWSRELRRFRPSEAARRFAPRPLLLMHGDEDELVPESDSR
;
A
#
# COMPACT_ATOMS: atom_id res chain seq x y z
N MET A 1 11.47 -5.63 9.75
CA MET A 1 11.98 -5.14 8.45
C MET A 1 13.44 -5.53 8.31
N ASN A 2 13.89 -5.94 7.12
CA ASN A 2 15.23 -6.50 6.87
C ASN A 2 16.02 -5.75 5.79
N GLY A 3 15.54 -4.58 5.35
CA GLY A 3 16.22 -3.71 4.42
C GLY A 3 15.43 -2.42 4.17
N THR A 4 15.93 -1.62 3.24
CA THR A 4 15.28 -0.36 2.83
C THR A 4 15.26 -0.22 1.30
N PHE A 5 14.51 0.77 0.82
CA PHE A 5 14.57 1.25 -0.55
C PHE A 5 14.28 2.77 -0.60
N ALA A 6 14.64 3.41 -1.71
CA ALA A 6 14.43 4.84 -1.90
C ALA A 6 13.07 5.13 -2.55
N SER A 7 12.36 6.13 -2.04
CA SER A 7 11.18 6.73 -2.67
C SER A 7 11.42 8.23 -2.81
N GLY A 8 11.92 8.64 -3.99
CA GLY A 8 12.46 9.98 -4.19
C GLY A 8 13.65 10.22 -3.26
N ALA A 9 13.54 11.23 -2.38
CA ALA A 9 14.57 11.55 -1.37
C ALA A 9 14.38 10.81 -0.04
N LEU A 10 13.30 10.01 0.10
CA LEU A 10 12.94 9.33 1.34
C LEU A 10 13.49 7.90 1.36
N THR A 11 13.85 7.41 2.54
CA THR A 11 14.19 6.01 2.77
C THR A 11 13.01 5.30 3.44
N LEU A 12 12.52 4.24 2.81
CA LEU A 12 11.41 3.43 3.32
C LEU A 12 11.89 2.05 3.75
N GLN A 13 11.31 1.54 4.83
CA GLN A 13 11.63 0.22 5.36
C GLN A 13 10.89 -0.87 4.60
N ARG A 14 11.58 -1.96 4.31
CA ARG A 14 11.00 -3.15 3.69
C ARG A 14 11.37 -4.44 4.42
N TYR A 15 10.56 -5.46 4.19
CA TYR A 15 10.91 -6.84 4.45
C TYR A 15 10.78 -7.61 3.13
N LEU A 16 11.87 -8.22 2.69
CA LEU A 16 11.93 -9.05 1.48
C LEU A 16 12.30 -10.48 1.87
N SER A 17 11.49 -11.43 1.44
CA SER A 17 11.76 -12.86 1.59
C SER A 17 11.73 -13.52 0.21
N LEU A 18 12.71 -14.38 -0.04
CA LEU A 18 12.89 -15.05 -1.32
C LEU A 18 12.56 -16.53 -1.12
N GLY A 19 11.63 -17.06 -1.92
CA GLY A 19 11.37 -18.49 -1.93
C GLY A 19 12.63 -19.32 -2.26
N PRO A 20 12.62 -20.63 -1.97
CA PRO A 20 13.77 -21.50 -2.21
C PRO A 20 14.24 -21.43 -3.67
N ALA A 21 15.55 -21.23 -3.87
CA ALA A 21 16.15 -21.04 -5.19
C ALA A 21 16.08 -22.31 -6.04
N ARG A 22 14.99 -22.48 -6.81
CA ARG A 22 14.80 -23.60 -7.75
C ARG A 22 15.25 -23.30 -9.18
N GLY A 23 16.26 -22.44 -9.35
CA GLY A 23 16.92 -22.19 -10.64
C GLY A 23 16.11 -21.47 -11.72
N ALA A 24 14.86 -21.06 -11.45
CA ALA A 24 14.03 -20.31 -12.39
C ALA A 24 13.61 -18.93 -11.83
N ALA A 25 13.35 -17.99 -12.73
CA ALA A 25 12.67 -16.73 -12.42
C ALA A 25 11.28 -17.05 -11.84
N ARG A 26 10.87 -16.30 -10.81
CA ARG A 26 9.69 -16.59 -9.99
C ARG A 26 8.73 -15.41 -9.96
N PRO A 27 7.42 -15.61 -9.73
CA PRO A 27 6.51 -14.51 -9.48
C PRO A 27 6.91 -13.79 -8.19
N ALA A 28 6.54 -12.52 -8.09
CA ALA A 28 6.69 -11.73 -6.88
C ALA A 28 5.37 -11.12 -6.43
N VAL A 29 5.20 -10.98 -5.12
CA VAL A 29 4.10 -10.25 -4.50
C VAL A 29 4.63 -9.07 -3.69
N LEU A 30 3.99 -7.92 -3.84
CA LEU A 30 4.18 -6.74 -3.02
C LEU A 30 2.95 -6.52 -2.14
N LEU A 31 3.14 -6.48 -0.83
CA LEU A 31 2.09 -6.25 0.15
C LEU A 31 2.10 -4.80 0.65
N CYS A 32 0.98 -4.10 0.46
CA CYS A 32 0.75 -2.71 0.88
C CYS A 32 -0.18 -2.65 2.10
N HIS A 33 0.27 -2.06 3.20
CA HIS A 33 -0.55 -1.94 4.41
C HIS A 33 -1.61 -0.84 4.33
N GLY A 34 -2.72 -1.04 5.03
CA GLY A 34 -3.74 -0.01 5.25
C GLY A 34 -3.25 1.18 6.06
N PHE A 35 -4.04 2.25 6.04
CA PHE A 35 -3.88 3.32 7.01
C PHE A 35 -4.00 2.75 8.44
N PRO A 36 -3.21 3.21 9.42
CA PRO A 36 -3.28 2.65 10.77
C PRO A 36 -4.66 2.89 11.38
N ILE A 37 -5.28 1.85 11.97
CA ILE A 37 -6.62 1.91 12.55
C ILE A 37 -6.62 1.25 13.95
N GLY A 38 -7.42 1.79 14.87
CA GLY A 38 -7.61 1.25 16.21
C GLY A 38 -6.50 1.64 17.19
N PRO A 39 -6.19 0.83 18.22
CA PRO A 39 -5.11 1.14 19.18
C PRO A 39 -3.71 1.03 18.56
N GLN A 40 -3.62 0.61 17.28
CA GLN A 40 -2.37 0.55 16.54
C GLN A 40 -2.02 1.93 16.00
N ASP A 41 -0.96 2.52 16.53
CA ASP A 41 -0.36 3.71 15.96
C ASP A 41 0.41 3.40 14.66
N ALA A 42 0.85 4.44 13.96
CA ALA A 42 1.60 4.31 12.72
C ALA A 42 2.90 3.49 12.87
N ARG A 43 3.46 3.37 14.08
CA ARG A 43 4.72 2.66 14.36
C ARG A 43 4.57 1.14 14.22
N HIS A 44 3.37 0.61 14.40
CA HIS A 44 3.08 -0.83 14.33
C HIS A 44 2.57 -1.29 12.96
N SER A 45 2.51 -0.39 11.98
CA SER A 45 2.08 -0.70 10.61
C SER A 45 2.90 -1.84 10.01
N ALA A 46 2.23 -2.76 9.32
CA ALA A 46 2.82 -3.94 8.69
C ALA A 46 3.57 -4.91 9.64
N SER A 47 3.38 -4.83 10.96
CA SER A 47 4.12 -5.63 11.94
C SER A 47 3.96 -7.15 11.77
N SER A 48 2.78 -7.63 11.35
CA SER A 48 2.50 -9.06 11.11
C SER A 48 2.70 -9.52 9.67
N PHE A 49 3.15 -8.62 8.79
CA PHE A 49 3.29 -8.91 7.37
C PHE A 49 4.57 -9.66 7.01
N PRO A 50 5.72 -9.49 7.70
CA PRO A 50 6.89 -10.34 7.50
C PRO A 50 6.58 -11.84 7.57
N GLU A 51 5.77 -12.28 8.53
CA GLU A 51 5.39 -13.69 8.70
C GLU A 51 4.55 -14.19 7.51
N LEU A 52 3.62 -13.37 7.01
CA LEU A 52 2.86 -13.68 5.80
C LEU A 52 3.75 -13.74 4.56
N ILE A 53 4.69 -12.80 4.44
CA ILE A 53 5.68 -12.77 3.35
C ILE A 53 6.57 -14.01 3.38
N ASP A 54 7.05 -14.42 4.54
CA ASP A 54 7.82 -15.66 4.70
C ASP A 54 7.00 -16.89 4.33
N ARG A 55 5.72 -16.92 4.73
CA ARG A 55 4.82 -18.01 4.37
C ARG A 55 4.63 -18.11 2.86
N ILE A 56 4.39 -16.99 2.18
CA ILE A 56 4.26 -16.94 0.72
C ILE A 56 5.57 -17.40 0.06
N ALA A 57 6.71 -16.91 0.53
CA ALA A 57 8.01 -17.28 -0.01
C ALA A 57 8.27 -18.79 0.15
N ASN A 58 8.04 -19.33 1.34
CA ASN A 58 8.37 -20.72 1.67
C ASN A 58 7.38 -21.73 1.08
N GLU A 59 6.08 -21.44 1.12
CA GLU A 59 5.04 -22.37 0.67
C GLU A 59 4.80 -22.30 -0.84
N LEU A 60 4.82 -21.10 -1.44
CA LEU A 60 4.54 -20.91 -2.87
C LEU A 60 5.81 -20.81 -3.73
N GLY A 61 6.97 -20.56 -3.11
CA GLY A 61 8.22 -20.35 -3.84
C GLY A 61 8.33 -18.99 -4.53
N TRP A 62 7.49 -18.02 -4.15
CA TRP A 62 7.47 -16.68 -4.72
C TRP A 62 8.52 -15.77 -4.04
N SER A 63 8.83 -14.64 -4.66
CA SER A 63 9.44 -13.52 -3.93
C SER A 63 8.34 -12.73 -3.22
N GLY A 64 8.44 -12.52 -1.93
CA GLY A 64 7.48 -11.71 -1.19
C GLY A 64 8.13 -10.47 -0.63
N MET A 65 7.51 -9.31 -0.80
CA MET A 65 7.95 -8.07 -0.17
C MET A 65 6.77 -7.36 0.50
N THR A 66 7.00 -6.84 1.69
CA THR A 66 6.14 -5.83 2.32
C THR A 66 7.00 -4.63 2.69
N PHE A 67 6.39 -3.47 2.86
CA PHE A 67 7.07 -2.26 3.30
C PHE A 67 6.20 -1.42 4.21
N THR A 68 6.76 -0.41 4.85
CA THR A 68 6.00 0.66 5.50
C THR A 68 6.00 1.91 4.63
N PHE A 69 4.82 2.45 4.36
CA PHE A 69 4.65 3.72 3.65
C PHE A 69 5.32 4.88 4.41
N ARG A 70 5.60 5.99 3.71
CA ARG A 70 6.08 7.21 4.36
C ARG A 70 5.14 7.64 5.49
N GLY A 71 5.73 8.07 6.59
CA GLY A 71 5.00 8.37 7.83
C GLY A 71 4.70 7.16 8.72
N CYS A 72 4.94 5.92 8.27
CA CYS A 72 4.64 4.72 9.05
C CYS A 72 5.91 3.92 9.42
N GLY A 73 5.85 3.20 10.54
CA GLY A 73 6.98 2.45 11.07
C GLY A 73 8.22 3.33 11.26
N ASN A 74 9.35 2.84 10.76
CA ASN A 74 10.62 3.58 10.71
C ASN A 74 10.92 4.15 9.30
N SER A 75 9.89 4.29 8.45
CA SER A 75 10.04 4.96 7.16
C SER A 75 10.05 6.48 7.32
N ASP A 76 10.77 7.16 6.43
CA ASP A 76 10.86 8.61 6.42
C ASP A 76 9.54 9.29 6.00
N GLY A 77 9.50 10.62 6.09
CA GLY A 77 8.42 11.45 5.55
C GLY A 77 7.12 11.47 6.37
N ASP A 78 6.10 12.09 5.78
CA ASP A 78 4.78 12.28 6.37
C ASP A 78 3.70 11.81 5.40
N PHE A 79 2.56 11.36 5.93
CA PHE A 79 1.45 10.85 5.14
C PHE A 79 0.90 11.90 4.15
N SER A 80 0.89 11.54 2.87
CA SER A 80 0.01 12.12 1.86
C SER A 80 -0.45 11.04 0.90
N MET A 81 -1.62 11.25 0.28
CA MET A 81 -2.19 10.27 -0.64
C MET A 81 -1.31 10.13 -1.89
N GLN A 82 -0.85 11.26 -2.44
CA GLN A 82 0.09 11.28 -3.56
C GLN A 82 1.41 10.59 -3.18
N GLY A 83 1.88 10.79 -1.94
CA GLY A 83 3.11 10.18 -1.46
C GLY A 83 3.02 8.66 -1.35
N TRP A 84 1.89 8.13 -0.89
CA TRP A 84 1.69 6.68 -0.85
C TRP A 84 1.63 6.06 -2.25
N ILE A 85 1.05 6.75 -3.22
CA ILE A 85 1.05 6.34 -4.64
C ILE A 85 2.49 6.28 -5.19
N GLU A 86 3.33 7.26 -4.85
CA GLU A 86 4.75 7.28 -5.22
C GLU A 86 5.54 6.15 -4.54
N ASP A 87 5.29 5.92 -3.26
CA ASP A 87 5.94 4.86 -2.49
C ASP A 87 5.63 3.47 -3.05
N THR A 88 4.38 3.22 -3.45
CA THR A 88 4.02 1.95 -4.11
C THR A 88 4.73 1.78 -5.45
N ARG A 89 4.86 2.84 -6.27
CA ARG A 89 5.63 2.76 -7.52
C ARG A 89 7.10 2.45 -7.27
N ALA A 90 7.72 3.15 -6.32
CA ALA A 90 9.11 2.91 -5.94
C ALA A 90 9.32 1.50 -5.36
N ALA A 91 8.35 0.99 -4.60
CA ALA A 91 8.39 -0.38 -4.08
C ALA A 91 8.29 -1.42 -5.20
N ILE A 92 7.47 -1.20 -6.23
CA ILE A 92 7.42 -2.06 -7.43
C ILE A 92 8.76 -2.03 -8.15
N ASP A 93 9.33 -0.84 -8.38
CA ASP A 93 10.64 -0.69 -9.03
C ASP A 93 11.73 -1.46 -8.27
N HIS A 94 11.77 -1.29 -6.95
CA HIS A 94 12.70 -1.97 -6.07
C HIS A 94 12.54 -3.50 -6.13
N LEU A 95 11.30 -3.99 -6.04
CA LEU A 95 11.00 -5.43 -6.11
C LEU A 95 11.44 -6.04 -7.46
N VAL A 96 11.15 -5.36 -8.56
CA VAL A 96 11.51 -5.80 -9.91
C VAL A 96 13.03 -5.83 -10.08
N ALA A 97 13.74 -4.80 -9.62
CA ALA A 97 15.20 -4.72 -9.70
C ALA A 97 15.89 -5.83 -8.90
N GLU A 98 15.43 -6.10 -7.68
CA GLU A 98 16.04 -7.08 -6.78
C GLU A 98 15.74 -8.53 -7.19
N THR A 99 14.57 -8.80 -7.78
CA THR A 99 14.07 -10.18 -7.93
C THR A 99 13.85 -10.64 -9.36
N GLN A 100 13.87 -9.72 -10.33
CA GLN A 100 13.62 -9.99 -11.75
C GLN A 100 12.45 -10.96 -11.98
N PRO A 101 11.26 -10.64 -11.44
CA PRO A 101 10.19 -11.61 -11.33
C PRO A 101 9.53 -11.87 -12.69
N THR A 102 8.98 -13.07 -12.88
CA THR A 102 8.20 -13.40 -14.09
C THR A 102 6.85 -12.69 -14.12
N GLN A 103 6.31 -12.36 -12.96
CA GLN A 103 5.04 -11.67 -12.76
C GLN A 103 5.10 -10.84 -11.47
N VAL A 104 4.43 -9.69 -11.45
CA VAL A 104 4.28 -8.87 -10.24
C VAL A 104 2.82 -8.86 -9.83
N TRP A 105 2.55 -9.21 -8.58
CA TRP A 105 1.23 -9.16 -7.96
C TRP A 105 1.22 -8.14 -6.84
N LEU A 106 0.15 -7.37 -6.72
CA LEU A 106 -0.06 -6.51 -5.56
C LEU A 106 -1.10 -7.12 -4.63
N LEU A 107 -0.77 -7.20 -3.36
CA LEU A 107 -1.69 -7.50 -2.27
C LEU A 107 -1.82 -6.23 -1.42
N GLY A 108 -3.02 -5.87 -1.01
CA GLY A 108 -3.17 -4.74 -0.10
C GLY A 108 -4.34 -4.89 0.85
N THR A 109 -4.27 -4.16 1.96
CA THR A 109 -5.35 -4.06 2.94
C THR A 109 -5.86 -2.63 3.04
N ASN A 110 -7.18 -2.43 3.18
CA ASN A 110 -7.80 -1.12 3.38
C ASN A 110 -7.27 -0.07 2.37
N THR A 111 -6.74 1.05 2.87
CA THR A 111 -6.17 2.13 2.07
C THR A 111 -4.99 1.66 1.22
N GLY A 112 -4.19 0.70 1.70
CA GLY A 112 -3.10 0.09 0.94
C GLY A 112 -3.59 -0.72 -0.25
N ALA A 113 -4.76 -1.36 -0.14
CA ALA A 113 -5.42 -2.03 -1.26
C ALA A 113 -5.85 -1.02 -2.34
N SER A 114 -6.51 0.06 -1.91
CA SER A 114 -6.96 1.14 -2.78
C SER A 114 -5.81 1.83 -3.52
N VAL A 115 -4.71 2.13 -2.81
CA VAL A 115 -3.48 2.70 -3.38
C VAL A 115 -2.82 1.72 -4.35
N ALA A 116 -2.68 0.46 -3.97
CA ALA A 116 -2.12 -0.59 -4.82
C ALA A 116 -2.89 -0.71 -6.14
N LEU A 117 -4.23 -0.76 -6.09
CA LEU A 117 -5.05 -0.82 -7.29
C LEU A 117 -4.89 0.42 -8.17
N CYS A 118 -4.86 1.62 -7.58
CA CYS A 118 -4.65 2.86 -8.33
C CYS A 118 -3.32 2.86 -9.08
N VAL A 119 -2.25 2.34 -8.49
CA VAL A 119 -0.95 2.21 -9.16
C VAL A 119 -0.97 1.10 -10.20
N ALA A 120 -1.51 -0.08 -9.85
CA ALA A 120 -1.58 -1.24 -10.73
C ALA A 120 -2.36 -0.95 -12.03
N ALA A 121 -3.41 -0.15 -11.95
CA ALA A 121 -4.20 0.28 -13.11
C ALA A 121 -3.31 0.92 -14.20
N ASP A 122 -2.28 1.68 -13.80
CA ASP A 122 -1.38 2.40 -14.71
C ASP A 122 0.00 1.75 -14.91
N ASP A 123 0.34 0.71 -14.13
CA ASP A 123 1.60 -0.01 -14.24
C ASP A 123 1.43 -1.34 -14.99
N PRO A 124 1.90 -1.46 -16.25
CA PRO A 124 1.72 -2.67 -17.05
C PRO A 124 2.54 -3.87 -16.56
N ARG A 125 3.50 -3.66 -15.64
CA ARG A 125 4.28 -4.76 -15.03
C ARG A 125 3.43 -5.54 -14.03
N VAL A 126 2.41 -4.92 -13.45
CA VAL A 126 1.51 -5.57 -12.50
C VAL A 126 0.54 -6.47 -13.25
N SER A 127 0.67 -7.77 -12.98
CA SER A 127 -0.09 -8.85 -13.59
C SER A 127 -1.45 -9.05 -12.94
N GLY A 128 -1.59 -8.78 -11.64
CA GLY A 128 -2.82 -9.02 -10.88
C GLY A 128 -2.83 -8.34 -9.52
N CYS A 129 -4.02 -8.19 -8.94
CA CYS A 129 -4.21 -7.63 -7.60
C CYS A 129 -5.12 -8.49 -6.73
N ALA A 130 -4.82 -8.54 -5.43
CA ALA A 130 -5.69 -9.05 -4.38
C ALA A 130 -5.93 -7.95 -3.35
N LEU A 131 -7.19 -7.58 -3.16
CA LEU A 131 -7.59 -6.42 -2.36
C LEU A 131 -8.44 -6.90 -1.17
N LEU A 132 -7.99 -6.59 0.05
CA LEU A 132 -8.67 -6.96 1.29
C LEU A 132 -9.28 -5.70 1.93
N GLY A 133 -10.60 -5.62 1.94
CA GLY A 133 -11.39 -4.49 2.44
C GLY A 133 -11.01 -3.14 1.81
N PRO A 134 -10.83 -3.03 0.48
CA PRO A 134 -10.45 -1.76 -0.13
C PRO A 134 -11.56 -0.72 0.03
N ARG A 135 -11.15 0.55 0.06
CA ARG A 135 -12.07 1.69 -0.07
C ARG A 135 -12.34 1.95 -1.55
N ALA A 136 -13.58 2.28 -1.91
CA ALA A 136 -13.95 2.62 -3.29
C ALA A 136 -13.48 4.03 -3.68
N ASP A 137 -13.38 4.92 -2.68
CA ASP A 137 -12.87 6.29 -2.77
C ASP A 137 -12.37 6.82 -1.41
N PHE A 138 -12.02 8.10 -1.37
CA PHE A 138 -11.58 8.80 -0.17
C PHE A 138 -12.39 10.09 0.07
N ASP A 139 -13.67 10.12 -0.32
CA ASP A 139 -14.50 11.32 -0.19
C ASP A 139 -14.75 11.70 1.27
N ASP A 140 -14.97 10.75 2.18
CA ASP A 140 -15.09 11.03 3.63
C ASP A 140 -13.86 11.77 4.18
N TRP A 141 -12.68 11.36 3.71
CA TRP A 141 -11.41 11.99 4.04
C TRP A 141 -11.30 13.38 3.43
N ALA A 142 -11.76 13.55 2.19
CA ALA A 142 -11.75 14.81 1.46
C ALA A 142 -12.80 15.82 1.94
N GLU A 143 -13.88 15.36 2.59
CA GLU A 143 -14.89 16.20 3.23
C GLU A 143 -14.43 16.71 4.60
N HIS A 144 -13.58 15.93 5.28
CA HIS A 144 -13.03 16.27 6.59
C HIS A 144 -11.49 16.24 6.66
N PRO A 145 -10.79 16.97 5.76
CA PRO A 145 -9.34 16.87 5.63
C PRO A 145 -8.58 17.36 6.88
N ARG A 146 -9.14 18.33 7.63
CA ARG A 146 -8.54 18.79 8.90
C ARG A 146 -8.60 17.71 9.97
N ARG A 147 -9.74 17.01 10.08
CA ARG A 147 -9.92 15.89 11.00
C ARG A 147 -8.99 14.73 10.65
N LEU A 148 -8.83 14.44 9.35
CA LEU A 148 -7.84 13.46 8.89
C LEU A 148 -6.42 13.86 9.29
N LEU A 149 -6.04 15.13 9.10
CA LEU A 149 -4.71 15.62 9.45
C LEU A 149 -4.46 15.56 10.96
N GLU A 150 -5.42 15.98 11.78
CA GLU A 150 -5.36 15.87 13.24
C GLU A 150 -5.15 14.41 13.66
N HIS A 151 -5.99 13.50 13.15
CA HIS A 151 -5.85 12.08 13.42
C HIS A 151 -4.51 11.51 12.93
N SER A 152 -4.05 11.91 11.75
CA SER A 152 -2.75 11.50 11.21
C SER A 152 -1.60 11.93 12.11
N ARG A 153 -1.71 13.08 12.79
CA ARG A 153 -0.73 13.54 13.79
C ARG A 153 -0.81 12.74 15.08
N GLU A 154 -2.01 12.48 15.56
CA GLU A 154 -2.25 11.68 16.78
C GLU A 154 -1.63 10.28 16.68
N ILE A 155 -1.81 9.62 15.53
CA ILE A 155 -1.26 8.27 15.30
C ILE A 155 0.21 8.28 14.85
N GLY A 156 0.80 9.46 14.62
CA GLY A 156 2.20 9.61 14.20
C GLY A 156 2.47 9.38 12.71
N ALA A 157 1.45 9.31 11.87
CA ALA A 157 1.58 9.24 10.40
C ALA A 157 2.03 10.59 9.79
N VAL A 158 1.75 11.70 10.48
CA VAL A 158 2.30 13.03 10.21
C VAL A 158 3.01 13.51 11.47
N ARG A 159 4.32 13.69 11.40
CA ARG A 159 5.22 14.03 12.51
C ARG A 159 5.75 15.45 12.39
N THR A 160 5.89 15.96 11.17
CA THR A 160 6.42 17.30 10.92
C THR A 160 5.37 18.37 11.26
N PRO A 161 5.63 19.31 12.20
CA PRO A 161 4.63 20.30 12.62
C PRO A 161 4.14 21.23 11.49
N ALA A 162 5.03 21.55 10.55
CA ALA A 162 4.73 22.40 9.40
C ALA A 162 4.11 21.64 8.22
N PHE A 163 3.93 20.32 8.32
CA PHE A 163 3.30 19.51 7.28
C PHE A 163 1.77 19.45 7.46
N PRO A 164 0.99 19.49 6.36
CA PRO A 164 1.42 19.73 4.98
C PRO A 164 1.74 21.21 4.73
N THR A 165 2.74 21.50 3.90
CA THR A 165 3.14 22.87 3.56
C THR A 165 2.11 23.58 2.67
N GLN A 166 1.33 22.82 1.91
CA GLN A 166 0.23 23.29 1.05
C GLN A 166 -1.02 22.46 1.35
N PHE A 167 -1.78 22.87 2.37
CA PHE A 167 -2.93 22.11 2.87
C PHE A 167 -4.00 21.84 1.80
N ASP A 168 -4.31 22.84 0.97
CA ASP A 168 -5.34 22.71 -0.05
C ASP A 168 -4.96 21.70 -1.14
N GLU A 169 -3.67 21.61 -1.49
CA GLU A 169 -3.20 20.59 -2.45
C GLU A 169 -3.21 19.20 -1.82
N TRP A 170 -2.68 19.06 -0.60
CA TRP A 170 -2.72 17.81 0.14
C TRP A 170 -4.15 17.26 0.29
N SER A 171 -5.12 18.15 0.55
CA SER A 171 -6.54 17.77 0.60
C SER A 171 -7.10 17.39 -0.77
N ARG A 172 -6.66 18.03 -1.84
CA ARG A 172 -7.14 17.76 -3.21
C ARG A 172 -6.70 16.38 -3.71
N GLU A 173 -5.53 15.92 -3.28
CA GLU A 173 -5.01 14.58 -3.61
C GLU A 173 -6.00 13.47 -3.24
N LEU A 174 -6.76 13.63 -2.14
CA LEU A 174 -7.75 12.65 -1.68
C LEU A 174 -8.84 12.38 -2.72
N ARG A 175 -9.26 13.40 -3.47
CA ARG A 175 -10.27 13.25 -4.54
C ARG A 175 -9.68 12.80 -5.86
N ARG A 176 -8.36 12.87 -6.02
CA ARG A 176 -7.64 12.53 -7.26
C ARG A 176 -7.60 11.02 -7.50
N PHE A 177 -7.49 10.23 -6.44
CA PHE A 177 -7.36 8.78 -6.53
C PHE A 177 -8.70 8.11 -6.31
N ARG A 178 -9.19 7.44 -7.36
CA ARG A 178 -10.50 6.78 -7.41
C ARG A 178 -10.31 5.28 -7.65
N PRO A 179 -10.20 4.47 -6.59
CA PRO A 179 -10.07 3.01 -6.69
C PRO A 179 -11.14 2.35 -7.57
N SER A 180 -12.40 2.79 -7.50
CA SER A 180 -13.48 2.27 -8.35
C SER A 180 -13.23 2.54 -9.86
N GLU A 181 -12.72 3.71 -10.22
CA GLU A 181 -12.28 4.01 -11.60
C GLU A 181 -11.01 3.24 -11.99
N ALA A 182 -10.10 3.05 -11.03
CA ALA A 182 -8.89 2.26 -11.23
C ALA A 182 -9.23 0.78 -11.52
N ALA A 183 -10.24 0.21 -10.87
CA ALA A 183 -10.71 -1.15 -11.14
C ALA A 183 -11.13 -1.32 -12.62
N ARG A 184 -11.87 -0.34 -13.17
CA ARG A 184 -12.27 -0.33 -14.58
C ARG A 184 -11.07 -0.31 -15.53
N ARG A 185 -10.06 0.52 -15.22
CA ARG A 185 -8.83 0.62 -16.02
C ARG A 185 -7.90 -0.59 -15.84
N PHE A 186 -8.00 -1.28 -14.72
CA PHE A 186 -7.19 -2.47 -14.44
C PHE A 186 -7.64 -3.68 -15.27
N ALA A 187 -8.94 -3.77 -15.59
CA ALA A 187 -9.48 -4.81 -16.47
C ALA A 187 -8.75 -4.85 -17.83
N PRO A 188 -8.51 -6.05 -18.40
CA PRO A 188 -9.03 -7.35 -17.97
C PRO A 188 -8.10 -8.13 -17.03
N ARG A 189 -7.12 -7.48 -16.38
CA ARG A 189 -6.16 -8.18 -15.50
C ARG A 189 -6.85 -8.79 -14.27
N PRO A 190 -6.40 -9.96 -13.79
CA PRO A 190 -6.97 -10.64 -12.63
C PRO A 190 -7.05 -9.76 -11.37
N LEU A 191 -8.26 -9.60 -10.85
CA LEU A 191 -8.55 -8.85 -9.63
C LEU A 191 -9.34 -9.73 -8.65
N LEU A 192 -8.78 -9.97 -7.47
CA LEU A 192 -9.48 -10.56 -6.33
C LEU A 192 -9.89 -9.46 -5.36
N LEU A 193 -11.15 -9.51 -4.92
CA LEU A 193 -11.73 -8.60 -3.96
C LEU A 193 -12.30 -9.41 -2.80
N MET A 194 -11.93 -9.07 -1.57
CA MET A 194 -12.42 -9.73 -0.36
C MET A 194 -12.84 -8.67 0.65
N HIS A 195 -14.04 -8.79 1.18
CA HIS A 195 -14.62 -7.87 2.17
C HIS A 195 -15.25 -8.65 3.31
N GLY A 196 -15.09 -8.15 4.55
CA GLY A 196 -15.76 -8.71 5.72
C GLY A 196 -17.18 -8.18 5.82
N ASP A 197 -18.16 -9.06 5.99
CA ASP A 197 -19.58 -8.70 6.15
C ASP A 197 -19.87 -7.90 7.43
N GLU A 198 -18.97 -7.98 8.43
CA GLU A 198 -19.02 -7.21 9.68
C GLU A 198 -17.99 -6.06 9.73
N ASP A 199 -17.48 -5.58 8.59
CA ASP A 199 -16.54 -4.44 8.55
C ASP A 199 -17.24 -3.11 8.87
N GLU A 200 -17.00 -2.57 10.07
CA GLU A 200 -17.52 -1.27 10.52
C GLU A 200 -16.71 -0.07 10.01
N LEU A 201 -15.54 -0.30 9.40
CA LEU A 201 -14.59 0.75 8.99
C LEU A 201 -14.70 1.06 7.50
N VAL A 202 -15.03 0.06 6.69
CA VAL A 202 -15.25 0.20 5.24
C VAL A 202 -16.60 -0.42 4.89
N PRO A 203 -17.56 0.35 4.35
CA PRO A 203 -18.85 -0.18 3.96
C PRO A 203 -18.74 -1.33 2.95
N GLU A 204 -19.57 -2.36 3.09
CA GLU A 204 -19.60 -3.50 2.15
C GLU A 204 -19.86 -3.06 0.70
N SER A 205 -20.57 -1.95 0.50
CA SER A 205 -20.82 -1.36 -0.81
C SER A 205 -19.57 -0.94 -1.56
N ASP A 206 -18.45 -0.68 -0.86
CA ASP A 206 -17.18 -0.31 -1.49
C ASP A 206 -16.54 -1.48 -2.24
N SER A 207 -16.98 -2.70 -1.93
CA SER A 207 -16.49 -3.94 -2.52
C SER A 207 -17.51 -4.63 -3.43
N ARG A 208 -18.46 -3.88 -4.01
CA ARG A 208 -19.49 -4.40 -4.93
C ARG A 208 -19.38 -3.84 -6.34
#